data_AF-A0A096FN76-F1
#
_entry.id   AF-A0A096FN76-F1
#
_cell.length_a   1.000
_cell.length_b   1.000
_cell.length_c   1.000
_cell.angle_alpha   90.00
_cell.angle_beta   90.00
_cell.angle_gamma   90.00
#
_symmetry.space_group_name_H-M   'P 1'
#
loop_
_entity.id
_entity.type
_entity.pdbx_description
1 polymer ?
#
loop_
_entity_poly.entity_id
_entity_poly.type
_entity_poly.pdbx_seq_one_letter_code
_entity_poly.pdbx_strand_id
1 'polypeptide(L)'
;MDINQRTDENGVIGKRASITSKFKSPLTGAISEITPLCKEEDGTHKVKAYKVSLNVPASVVSFNGLMENDVYHSCLFSLFFLQYWLLQRGVPAEVVKQIGLKHVKIESVDLTYLNKQKEWDFANECVKQIAQRGSALFNGNVIKQNKRVAAVNYWESDGNSYTKIRKGNKAEMIAYVKSGKTKNSFCGLPNDVAEQIFTITKKYVRFEVQLKKSWFTAADANWGADEGSDKSSSWSSPFSWKGKAGQAMYEQVFEEARELLRLNEKFNQRRHRQDFMQSLSDEHREILEQHYRGTPFDDLPFKSEDPKYRSKVKRAIQMHCHVDLYMSWEEQQSMPTLDWLFCPDMFKLKKSQKHLEPYSFVRPTIRQKLEAMKVLLLNLAKQQGPKSELEQERDKQTPEHGERFQPGRDEDGPSGDLIGGI
;
A
#
# COMPACT_ATOMS: atom_id res chain seq x y z
N MET A 1 -2.83 23.75 -17.97
CA MET A 1 -3.46 22.47 -17.57
C MET A 1 -4.96 22.67 -17.66
N ASP A 2 -5.63 21.92 -18.52
CA ASP A 2 -7.09 21.99 -18.66
C ASP A 2 -7.78 21.40 -17.43
N ILE A 3 -8.52 22.24 -16.74
CA ILE A 3 -9.40 21.89 -15.63
C ILE A 3 -10.81 21.93 -16.20
N ASN A 4 -11.46 20.77 -16.38
CA ASN A 4 -12.84 20.73 -16.84
C ASN A 4 -13.76 21.39 -15.81
N GLN A 5 -14.58 22.33 -16.29
CA GLN A 5 -15.60 23.01 -15.51
C GLN A 5 -16.87 22.14 -15.50
N ARG A 6 -17.48 21.95 -14.33
CA ARG A 6 -18.87 21.50 -14.23
C ARG A 6 -19.69 22.64 -13.65
N THR A 7 -20.61 23.17 -14.45
CA THR A 7 -21.62 24.11 -13.97
C THR A 7 -22.77 23.33 -13.33
N ASP A 8 -23.30 23.86 -12.22
CA ASP A 8 -24.56 23.36 -11.66
C ASP A 8 -25.76 23.83 -12.51
N GLU A 9 -26.96 23.42 -12.10
CA GLU A 9 -28.23 23.77 -12.74
C GLU A 9 -28.53 25.27 -12.78
N ASN A 10 -27.79 26.10 -12.03
CA ASN A 10 -27.88 27.56 -12.02
C ASN A 10 -26.74 28.24 -12.80
N GLY A 11 -25.91 27.47 -13.52
CA GLY A 11 -24.78 28.01 -14.28
C GLY A 11 -23.59 28.44 -13.40
N VAL A 12 -23.56 28.09 -12.11
CA VAL A 12 -22.44 28.36 -11.22
C VAL A 12 -21.39 27.26 -11.40
N ILE A 13 -20.13 27.65 -11.64
CA ILE A 13 -19.02 26.69 -11.71
C ILE A 13 -18.89 26.02 -10.34
N GLY A 14 -19.33 24.77 -10.23
CA GLY A 14 -19.19 23.97 -9.02
C GLY A 14 -17.73 23.61 -8.74
N LYS A 15 -17.49 22.98 -7.57
CA LYS A 15 -16.16 22.51 -7.11
C LYS A 15 -15.33 21.95 -8.27
N ARG A 16 -14.21 22.62 -8.60
CA ARG A 16 -13.23 22.13 -9.58
C ARG A 16 -12.63 20.82 -9.05
N ALA A 17 -13.00 19.71 -9.66
CA ALA A 17 -12.42 18.41 -9.32
C ALA A 17 -10.99 18.35 -9.85
N SER A 18 -10.01 18.11 -8.99
CA SER A 18 -8.65 17.75 -9.39
C SER A 18 -8.68 16.50 -10.26
N ILE A 19 -8.24 16.60 -11.52
CA ILE A 19 -8.18 15.45 -12.42
C ILE A 19 -6.94 14.62 -12.09
N THR A 20 -7.17 13.37 -11.71
CA THR A 20 -6.08 12.38 -11.54
C THR A 20 -5.52 12.02 -12.90
N SER A 21 -4.22 12.22 -13.08
CA SER A 21 -3.48 11.89 -14.30
C SER A 21 -2.80 10.54 -14.16
N LYS A 22 -2.91 9.70 -15.20
CA LYS A 22 -2.08 8.50 -15.31
C LYS A 22 -0.70 8.87 -15.84
N PHE A 23 0.33 8.28 -15.22
CA PHE A 23 1.73 8.44 -15.58
C PHE A 23 2.34 7.06 -15.81
N LYS A 24 3.15 6.90 -16.86
CA LYS A 24 3.91 5.67 -17.09
C LYS A 24 5.33 5.87 -16.59
N SER A 25 5.82 4.97 -15.74
CA SER A 25 7.21 4.98 -15.29
C SER A 25 8.15 4.96 -16.49
N PRO A 26 9.12 5.90 -16.60
CA PRO A 26 10.11 5.89 -17.66
C PRO A 26 11.10 4.72 -17.57
N LEU A 27 11.14 4.00 -16.44
CA LEU A 27 12.03 2.85 -16.26
C LEU A 27 11.43 1.53 -16.75
N THR A 28 10.11 1.40 -16.69
CA THR A 28 9.42 0.11 -16.84
C THR A 28 8.11 0.19 -17.64
N GLY A 29 7.49 1.35 -17.69
CA GLY A 29 6.15 1.54 -18.27
C GLY A 29 5.00 1.28 -17.28
N ALA A 30 5.27 0.92 -16.02
CA ALA A 30 4.22 0.71 -15.03
C ALA A 30 3.39 1.98 -14.83
N ILE A 31 2.06 1.83 -14.78
CA ILE A 31 1.14 2.96 -14.63
C ILE A 31 1.04 3.36 -13.15
N SER A 32 1.16 4.65 -12.91
CA SER A 32 1.02 5.33 -11.62
C SER A 32 0.04 6.49 -11.74
N GLU A 33 -0.39 7.04 -10.61
CA GLU A 33 -1.37 8.11 -10.55
C GLU A 33 -0.80 9.34 -9.85
N ILE A 34 -1.04 10.51 -10.45
CA ILE A 34 -0.69 11.81 -9.88
C ILE A 34 -1.95 12.66 -9.84
N THR A 35 -2.33 13.13 -8.66
CA THR A 35 -3.49 14.00 -8.46
C THR A 35 -3.01 15.34 -7.91
N PRO A 36 -3.17 16.46 -8.65
CA PRO A 36 -2.90 17.79 -8.10
C PRO A 36 -3.94 18.13 -7.03
N LEU A 37 -3.52 18.64 -5.89
CA LEU A 37 -4.41 19.12 -4.83
C LEU A 37 -4.45 20.64 -4.90
N CYS A 38 -5.59 21.19 -5.31
CA CYS A 38 -5.79 22.61 -5.52
C CYS A 38 -6.52 23.25 -4.33
N LYS A 39 -6.20 24.52 -4.05
CA LYS A 39 -6.94 25.37 -3.13
C LYS A 39 -7.30 26.67 -3.84
N GLU A 40 -8.52 27.15 -3.63
CA GLU A 40 -8.95 28.45 -4.11
C GLU A 40 -8.36 29.56 -3.24
N GLU A 41 -7.68 30.51 -3.87
CA GLU A 41 -7.12 31.72 -3.26
C GLU A 41 -7.34 32.87 -4.23
N ASP A 42 -7.98 33.94 -3.77
CA ASP A 42 -8.26 35.15 -4.57
C ASP A 42 -9.00 34.85 -5.89
N GLY A 43 -10.03 33.99 -5.83
CA GLY A 43 -10.80 33.54 -7.00
C GLY A 43 -10.03 32.64 -7.98
N THR A 44 -8.77 32.31 -7.69
CA THR A 44 -7.91 31.47 -8.52
C THR A 44 -7.58 30.16 -7.82
N HIS A 45 -7.78 29.03 -8.50
CA HIS A 45 -7.37 27.73 -7.98
C HIS A 45 -5.87 27.51 -8.19
N LYS A 46 -5.11 27.48 -7.09
CA LYS A 46 -3.67 27.24 -7.10
C LYS A 46 -3.37 25.82 -6.64
N VAL A 47 -2.46 25.13 -7.32
CA VAL A 47 -1.96 23.82 -6.88
C VAL A 47 -1.12 24.01 -5.62
N LYS A 48 -1.44 23.28 -4.55
CA LYS A 48 -0.75 23.34 -3.25
C LYS A 48 0.08 22.10 -2.96
N ALA A 49 -0.32 20.95 -3.50
CA ALA A 49 0.40 19.69 -3.34
C ALA A 49 0.09 18.75 -4.51
N TYR A 50 0.82 17.65 -4.58
CA TYR A 50 0.51 16.52 -5.45
C TYR A 50 0.39 15.26 -4.60
N LYS A 51 -0.70 14.52 -4.77
CA LYS A 51 -0.79 13.15 -4.30
C LYS A 51 -0.20 12.24 -5.37
N VAL A 52 0.80 11.45 -5.00
CA VAL A 52 1.46 10.49 -5.88
C VAL A 52 1.16 9.08 -5.36
N SER A 53 0.54 8.25 -6.18
CA SER A 53 0.14 6.88 -5.86
C SER A 53 0.77 5.91 -6.86
N LEU A 54 1.61 4.98 -6.39
CA LEU A 54 2.35 4.06 -7.24
C LEU A 54 2.80 2.79 -6.50
N ASN A 55 2.96 1.71 -7.26
CA ASN A 55 3.68 0.51 -6.82
C ASN A 55 5.16 0.67 -7.19
N VAL A 56 5.97 1.16 -6.25
CA VAL A 56 7.39 1.49 -6.52
C VAL A 56 8.17 0.30 -7.08
N PRO A 57 8.13 -0.92 -6.50
CA PRO A 57 8.84 -2.06 -7.08
C PRO A 57 8.44 -2.35 -8.54
N ALA A 58 7.15 -2.34 -8.84
CA ALA A 58 6.68 -2.51 -10.22
C ALA A 58 7.15 -1.38 -11.15
N SER A 59 7.15 -0.13 -10.67
CA SER A 59 7.61 1.03 -11.42
C SER A 59 9.13 1.06 -11.64
N VAL A 60 9.92 0.40 -10.80
CA VAL A 60 11.39 0.48 -10.84
C VAL A 60 12.04 -0.76 -11.47
N VAL A 61 11.53 -1.97 -11.18
CA VAL A 61 12.10 -3.24 -11.64
C VAL A 61 11.09 -4.16 -12.34
N SER A 62 9.93 -3.62 -12.73
CA SER A 62 8.86 -4.32 -13.47
C SER A 62 8.11 -5.42 -12.72
N PHE A 63 8.43 -5.61 -11.43
CA PHE A 63 7.84 -6.67 -10.60
C PHE A 63 7.94 -6.35 -9.10
N ASN A 64 6.96 -6.78 -8.31
CA ASN A 64 6.94 -6.57 -6.84
C ASN A 64 7.00 -7.88 -6.03
N GLY A 65 7.38 -9.02 -6.62
CA GLY A 65 7.42 -10.30 -5.90
C GLY A 65 8.72 -10.57 -5.12
N LEU A 66 9.86 -10.10 -5.63
CA LEU A 66 11.17 -10.18 -4.96
C LEU A 66 11.58 -8.78 -4.53
N MET A 67 11.39 -8.46 -3.25
CA MET A 67 11.58 -7.11 -2.75
C MET A 67 11.95 -7.09 -1.27
N GLU A 68 12.69 -6.06 -0.87
CA GLU A 68 12.81 -5.66 0.53
C GLU A 68 12.02 -4.35 0.79
N ASN A 69 11.72 -4.07 2.05
CA ASN A 69 11.12 -2.79 2.42
C ASN A 69 12.19 -1.69 2.42
N ASP A 70 12.01 -0.68 1.56
CA ASP A 70 12.86 0.51 1.52
C ASP A 70 12.01 1.76 1.27
N VAL A 71 11.31 2.20 2.32
CA VAL A 71 10.36 3.32 2.27
C VAL A 71 11.07 4.63 1.93
N TYR A 72 12.28 4.85 2.45
CA TYR A 72 13.07 6.05 2.15
C TYR A 72 13.36 6.16 0.64
N HIS A 73 13.94 5.13 0.03
CA HIS A 73 14.22 5.17 -1.41
C HIS A 73 12.94 5.10 -2.25
N SER A 74 11.89 4.46 -1.74
CA SER A 74 10.57 4.49 -2.38
C SER A 74 10.02 5.91 -2.47
N CYS A 75 10.16 6.73 -1.42
CA CYS A 75 9.78 8.13 -1.45
C CYS A 75 10.64 8.95 -2.42
N LEU A 76 11.94 8.66 -2.53
CA LEU A 76 12.82 9.28 -3.52
C LEU A 76 12.38 8.96 -4.96
N PHE A 77 12.04 7.71 -5.26
CA PHE A 77 11.50 7.34 -6.56
C PHE A 77 10.18 8.06 -6.85
N SER A 78 9.25 8.10 -5.90
CA SER A 78 7.98 8.83 -6.05
C SER A 78 8.20 10.32 -6.35
N LEU A 79 9.15 10.95 -5.66
CA LEU A 79 9.55 12.34 -5.92
C LEU A 79 10.14 12.50 -7.33
N PHE A 80 11.07 11.63 -7.72
CA PHE A 80 11.70 11.70 -9.05
C PHE A 80 10.71 11.45 -10.19
N PHE A 81 9.74 10.55 -10.00
CA PHE A 81 8.66 10.35 -10.96
C PHE A 81 7.75 11.58 -11.07
N LEU A 82 7.41 12.23 -9.94
CA LEU A 82 6.67 13.49 -9.97
C LEU A 82 7.47 14.58 -10.70
N GLN A 83 8.75 14.77 -10.37
CA GLN A 83 9.61 15.75 -11.02
C GLN A 83 9.71 15.49 -12.53
N TYR A 84 9.89 14.23 -12.93
CA TYR A 84 9.93 13.84 -14.34
C TYR A 84 8.61 14.16 -15.04
N TRP A 85 7.47 13.84 -14.42
CA TRP A 85 6.14 14.15 -14.95
C TRP A 85 5.90 15.66 -15.08
N LEU A 86 6.33 16.46 -14.09
CA LEU A 86 6.21 17.92 -14.14
C LEU A 86 7.05 18.51 -15.28
N LEU A 87 8.29 18.04 -15.44
CA LEU A 87 9.12 18.41 -16.58
C LEU A 87 8.43 18.04 -17.90
N GLN A 88 7.90 16.83 -18.07
CA GLN A 88 7.16 16.45 -19.28
C GLN A 88 5.94 17.35 -19.59
N ARG A 89 5.39 18.03 -18.57
CA ARG A 89 4.29 18.98 -18.69
C ARG A 89 4.74 20.43 -18.90
N GLY A 90 6.03 20.67 -19.13
CA GLY A 90 6.61 21.98 -19.40
C GLY A 90 6.83 22.85 -18.16
N VAL A 91 6.79 22.28 -16.94
CA VAL A 91 7.13 23.04 -15.73
C VAL A 91 8.63 23.33 -15.74
N PRO A 92 9.06 24.60 -15.59
CA PRO A 92 10.48 24.96 -15.66
C PRO A 92 11.36 24.18 -14.69
N ALA A 93 12.53 23.73 -15.14
CA ALA A 93 13.45 22.91 -14.34
C ALA A 93 13.86 23.57 -13.01
N GLU A 94 14.01 24.90 -13.00
CA GLU A 94 14.36 25.66 -11.78
C GLU A 94 13.23 25.67 -10.74
N VAL A 95 11.97 25.52 -11.16
CA VAL A 95 10.83 25.32 -10.25
C VAL A 95 10.81 23.88 -9.75
N VAL A 96 11.00 22.91 -10.64
CA VAL A 96 10.98 21.48 -10.28
C VAL A 96 12.07 21.13 -9.27
N LYS A 97 13.28 21.71 -9.41
CA LYS A 97 14.40 21.53 -8.46
C LYS A 97 14.08 21.96 -7.03
N GLN A 98 13.14 22.89 -6.84
CA GLN A 98 12.75 23.36 -5.51
C GLN A 98 11.95 22.30 -4.75
N ILE A 99 11.32 21.35 -5.46
CA ILE A 99 10.58 20.25 -4.84
C ILE A 99 11.57 19.17 -4.40
N GLY A 100 11.74 18.99 -3.10
CA GLY A 100 12.68 18.03 -2.52
C GLY A 100 12.01 17.11 -1.51
N LEU A 101 12.77 16.14 -1.00
CA LEU A 101 12.24 15.13 -0.07
C LEU A 101 11.71 15.75 1.23
N LYS A 102 12.21 16.91 1.64
CA LYS A 102 11.70 17.70 2.77
C LYS A 102 10.24 18.18 2.60
N HIS A 103 9.73 18.19 1.38
CA HIS A 103 8.35 18.54 1.04
C HIS A 103 7.43 17.33 0.90
N VAL A 104 7.96 16.11 1.13
CA VAL A 104 7.21 14.86 0.98
C VAL A 104 6.65 14.44 2.33
N LYS A 105 5.37 14.09 2.34
CA LYS A 105 4.69 13.47 3.48
C LYS A 105 4.07 12.14 3.04
N ILE A 106 4.28 11.10 3.85
CA ILE A 106 3.70 9.77 3.63
C ILE A 106 2.27 9.78 4.18
N GLU A 107 1.30 9.51 3.31
CA GLU A 107 -0.11 9.31 3.72
C GLU A 107 -0.49 7.83 3.82
N SER A 108 0.20 6.95 3.11
CA SER A 108 -0.05 5.51 3.14
C SER A 108 1.17 4.75 2.64
N VAL A 109 1.40 3.56 3.18
CA VAL A 109 2.45 2.66 2.69
C VAL A 109 2.04 1.21 2.91
N ASP A 110 2.39 0.37 1.94
CA ASP A 110 2.19 -1.08 2.02
C ASP A 110 3.55 -1.74 2.28
N LEU A 111 3.78 -2.16 3.52
CA LEU A 111 5.00 -2.88 3.88
C LEU A 111 4.80 -4.35 3.58
N THR A 112 5.72 -4.95 2.82
CA THR A 112 5.66 -6.37 2.44
C THR A 112 6.74 -7.16 3.16
N TYR A 113 6.32 -8.16 3.94
CA TYR A 113 7.21 -9.09 4.62
C TYR A 113 7.18 -10.45 3.91
N LEU A 114 8.34 -10.95 3.52
CA LEU A 114 8.48 -12.21 2.78
C LEU A 114 8.87 -13.34 3.73
N ASN A 115 7.88 -14.06 4.24
CA ASN A 115 8.08 -15.21 5.13
C ASN A 115 8.31 -16.48 4.32
N LYS A 116 9.54 -16.99 4.35
CA LYS A 116 9.96 -18.14 3.55
C LYS A 116 9.42 -19.45 4.14
N GLN A 117 8.81 -20.25 3.28
CA GLN A 117 8.34 -21.59 3.56
C GLN A 117 9.11 -22.63 2.74
N LYS A 118 8.90 -23.91 3.09
CA LYS A 118 9.56 -25.03 2.42
C LYS A 118 9.11 -25.12 0.96
N GLU A 119 7.81 -25.14 0.74
CA GLU A 119 7.18 -25.35 -0.56
C GLU A 119 5.88 -24.55 -0.68
N TRP A 120 5.29 -24.58 -1.88
CA TRP A 120 4.11 -23.81 -2.24
C TRP A 120 2.87 -24.17 -1.41
N ASP A 121 2.62 -25.46 -1.21
CA ASP A 121 1.46 -25.94 -0.44
C ASP A 121 1.54 -25.50 1.03
N PHE A 122 2.72 -25.57 1.63
CA PHE A 122 2.96 -25.05 2.98
C PHE A 122 2.72 -23.54 3.06
N ALA A 123 3.12 -22.78 2.04
CA ALA A 123 2.88 -21.33 2.02
C ALA A 123 1.38 -21.00 1.92
N ASN A 124 0.60 -21.74 1.13
CA ASN A 124 -0.85 -21.57 1.08
C ASN A 124 -1.53 -21.95 2.40
N GLU A 125 -1.13 -23.08 3.01
CA GLU A 125 -1.67 -23.49 4.30
C GLU A 125 -1.38 -22.44 5.39
N CYS A 126 -0.19 -21.84 5.39
CA CYS A 126 0.15 -20.71 6.25
C CYS A 126 -0.82 -19.51 6.06
N VAL A 127 -1.19 -19.17 4.83
CA VAL A 127 -2.18 -18.09 4.57
C VAL A 127 -3.56 -18.46 5.12
N LYS A 128 -3.98 -19.72 4.97
CA LYS A 128 -5.22 -20.23 5.54
C LYS A 128 -5.21 -20.15 7.07
N GLN A 129 -4.09 -20.49 7.72
CA GLN A 129 -3.96 -20.37 9.16
C GLN A 129 -4.08 -18.92 9.66
N ILE A 130 -3.53 -17.94 8.93
CA ILE A 130 -3.75 -16.51 9.22
C ILE A 130 -5.24 -16.17 9.14
N ALA A 131 -5.94 -16.65 8.11
CA ALA A 131 -7.36 -16.40 7.93
C ALA A 131 -8.20 -17.03 9.06
N GLN A 132 -7.91 -18.28 9.43
CA GLN A 132 -8.57 -18.99 10.53
C GLN A 132 -8.40 -18.24 11.85
N ARG A 133 -7.16 -17.89 12.20
CA ARG A 133 -6.86 -17.13 13.42
C ARG A 133 -7.55 -15.77 13.42
N GLY A 134 -7.45 -15.00 12.32
CA GLY A 134 -8.12 -13.72 12.20
C GLY A 134 -9.64 -13.84 12.34
N SER A 135 -10.24 -14.89 11.80
CA SER A 135 -11.68 -15.13 11.87
C SER A 135 -12.11 -15.40 13.30
N ALA A 136 -11.39 -16.26 14.03
CA ALA A 136 -11.64 -16.54 15.44
C ALA A 136 -11.55 -15.27 16.31
N LEU A 137 -10.58 -14.39 16.02
CA LEU A 137 -10.35 -13.16 16.79
C LEU A 137 -11.32 -12.03 16.48
N PHE A 138 -11.75 -11.90 15.22
CA PHE A 138 -12.42 -10.67 14.77
C PHE A 138 -13.84 -10.86 14.27
N ASN A 139 -14.21 -12.07 13.86
CA ASN A 139 -15.57 -12.37 13.40
C ASN A 139 -16.36 -13.04 14.54
N GLY A 140 -16.53 -12.34 15.67
CA GLY A 140 -17.37 -12.84 16.77
C GLY A 140 -18.84 -13.05 16.37
N ASN A 141 -19.62 -13.68 17.24
CA ASN A 141 -21.03 -14.06 16.98
C ASN A 141 -21.89 -12.89 16.45
N VAL A 142 -21.67 -11.68 16.95
CA VAL A 142 -22.41 -10.46 16.54
C VAL A 142 -22.16 -10.10 15.06
N ILE A 143 -20.97 -10.34 14.51
CA ILE A 143 -20.66 -10.09 13.09
C ILE A 143 -21.25 -11.21 12.23
N LYS A 144 -21.19 -12.46 12.71
CA LYS A 144 -21.79 -13.63 12.04
C LYS A 144 -23.32 -13.50 11.90
N GLN A 145 -23.99 -12.92 12.89
CA GLN A 145 -25.45 -12.79 12.92
C GLN A 145 -25.98 -11.52 12.22
N ASN A 146 -25.27 -10.38 12.28
CA ASN A 146 -25.78 -9.09 11.80
C ASN A 146 -25.44 -8.73 10.34
N LYS A 147 -24.95 -9.69 9.52
CA LYS A 147 -24.60 -9.47 8.09
C LYS A 147 -23.70 -8.24 7.82
N ARG A 148 -22.89 -7.82 8.79
CA ARG A 148 -21.88 -6.78 8.57
C ARG A 148 -20.74 -7.36 7.74
N VAL A 149 -20.04 -6.51 6.98
CA VAL A 149 -18.85 -6.93 6.24
C VAL A 149 -17.86 -7.57 7.21
N ALA A 150 -17.55 -8.84 6.99
CA ALA A 150 -16.63 -9.59 7.84
C ALA A 150 -15.28 -8.88 7.91
N ALA A 151 -14.70 -8.84 9.10
CA ALA A 151 -13.37 -8.27 9.29
C ALA A 151 -12.32 -9.07 8.51
N VAL A 152 -12.53 -10.37 8.36
CA VAL A 152 -11.68 -11.27 7.58
C VAL A 152 -12.39 -11.72 6.31
N ASN A 153 -11.73 -11.53 5.17
CA ASN A 153 -12.14 -12.05 3.88
C ASN A 153 -11.09 -13.06 3.42
N TYR A 154 -11.49 -14.31 3.25
CA TYR A 154 -10.66 -15.39 2.74
C TYR A 154 -11.22 -15.85 1.39
N TRP A 155 -10.35 -16.10 0.43
CA TRP A 155 -10.74 -16.73 -0.83
C TRP A 155 -9.58 -17.52 -1.42
N GLU A 156 -9.92 -18.46 -2.28
CA GLU A 156 -8.97 -19.24 -3.05
C GLU A 156 -9.18 -18.95 -4.54
N SER A 157 -8.08 -18.82 -5.28
CA SER A 157 -8.10 -18.66 -6.74
C SER A 157 -6.87 -19.33 -7.32
N ASP A 158 -7.06 -20.15 -8.36
CA ASP A 158 -5.98 -20.79 -9.12
C ASP A 158 -4.97 -21.55 -8.22
N GLY A 159 -5.49 -22.26 -7.20
CA GLY A 159 -4.68 -22.98 -6.22
C GLY A 159 -3.91 -22.10 -5.22
N ASN A 160 -4.25 -20.81 -5.12
CA ASN A 160 -3.64 -19.89 -4.16
C ASN A 160 -4.65 -19.40 -3.14
N SER A 161 -4.23 -19.39 -1.88
CA SER A 161 -4.96 -18.82 -0.77
C SER A 161 -4.67 -17.32 -0.65
N TYR A 162 -5.71 -16.56 -0.38
CA TYR A 162 -5.65 -15.14 -0.12
C TYR A 162 -6.48 -14.81 1.12
N THR A 163 -5.95 -13.93 1.96
CA THR A 163 -6.69 -13.41 3.10
C THR A 163 -6.48 -11.91 3.24
N LYS A 164 -7.55 -11.21 3.60
CA LYS A 164 -7.52 -9.78 3.93
C LYS A 164 -8.24 -9.55 5.25
N ILE A 165 -7.53 -8.97 6.21
CA ILE A 165 -8.03 -8.64 7.53
C ILE A 165 -8.13 -7.11 7.66
N ARG A 166 -9.36 -6.62 7.86
CA ARG A 166 -9.69 -5.21 8.06
C ARG A 166 -10.20 -5.02 9.48
N LYS A 167 -9.33 -4.55 10.38
CA LYS A 167 -9.69 -4.23 11.76
C LYS A 167 -9.35 -2.77 12.05
N GLY A 168 -10.37 -1.95 12.19
CA GLY A 168 -10.23 -0.50 12.42
C GLY A 168 -9.88 0.28 11.16
N ASN A 169 -9.49 1.54 11.34
CA ASN A 169 -9.23 2.48 10.25
C ASN A 169 -7.73 2.79 10.05
N LYS A 170 -6.83 2.23 10.88
CA LYS A 170 -5.38 2.54 10.88
C LYS A 170 -4.57 1.67 9.93
N ALA A 171 -4.78 0.35 9.98
CA ALA A 171 -4.04 -0.60 9.16
C ALA A 171 -4.94 -1.73 8.64
N GLU A 172 -4.51 -2.37 7.56
CA GLU A 172 -5.08 -3.62 7.06
C GLU A 172 -3.96 -4.63 6.86
N MET A 173 -4.25 -5.91 7.06
CA MET A 173 -3.30 -6.99 6.80
C MET A 173 -3.79 -7.80 5.61
N ILE A 174 -2.87 -8.17 4.71
CA ILE A 174 -3.13 -9.04 3.57
C ILE A 174 -2.10 -10.16 3.61
N ALA A 175 -2.52 -11.40 3.43
CA ALA A 175 -1.59 -12.51 3.24
C ALA A 175 -1.93 -13.31 2.00
N TYR A 176 -0.92 -13.63 1.20
CA TYR A 176 -1.07 -14.42 -0.02
C TYR A 176 0.27 -14.99 -0.50
N VAL A 177 0.20 -15.91 -1.46
CA VAL A 177 1.37 -16.39 -2.19
C VAL A 177 1.35 -15.85 -3.62
N LYS A 178 2.51 -15.37 -4.09
CA LYS A 178 2.63 -14.91 -5.47
C LYS A 178 3.14 -16.04 -6.35
N SER A 179 2.23 -16.72 -7.03
CA SER A 179 2.51 -17.93 -7.82
C SER A 179 2.60 -17.71 -9.32
N GLY A 180 2.17 -16.54 -9.81
CA GLY A 180 2.13 -16.20 -11.22
C GLY A 180 1.79 -14.73 -11.46
N LYS A 181 1.54 -14.39 -12.73
CA LYS A 181 1.07 -13.06 -13.13
C LYS A 181 -0.35 -12.85 -12.62
N THR A 182 -0.58 -11.82 -11.81
CA THR A 182 -1.93 -11.48 -11.36
C THR A 182 -2.69 -10.82 -12.51
N LYS A 183 -3.92 -11.27 -12.78
CA LYS A 183 -4.78 -10.71 -13.81
C LYS A 183 -4.93 -9.19 -13.61
N ASN A 184 -4.83 -8.42 -14.70
CA ASN A 184 -4.91 -6.96 -14.71
C ASN A 184 -3.81 -6.22 -13.90
N SER A 185 -2.78 -6.92 -13.43
CA SER A 185 -1.62 -6.30 -12.78
C SER A 185 -0.47 -6.11 -13.77
N PHE A 186 0.34 -5.06 -13.55
CA PHE A 186 1.54 -4.84 -14.34
C PHE A 186 2.63 -5.87 -14.00
N CYS A 187 3.17 -6.54 -15.01
CA CYS A 187 4.34 -7.42 -14.89
C CYS A 187 5.13 -7.38 -16.21
N GLY A 188 6.19 -6.56 -16.22
CA GLY A 188 7.06 -6.37 -17.38
C GLY A 188 8.26 -7.33 -17.41
N LEU A 189 8.10 -8.55 -16.88
CA LEU A 189 9.17 -9.54 -16.86
C LEU A 189 9.22 -10.33 -18.18
N PRO A 190 10.42 -10.61 -18.73
CA PRO A 190 10.61 -11.64 -19.75
C PRO A 190 10.08 -13.00 -19.26
N ASN A 191 9.60 -13.85 -20.17
CA ASN A 191 8.91 -15.10 -19.79
C ASN A 191 9.83 -16.09 -19.05
N ASP A 192 11.06 -16.27 -19.53
CA ASP A 192 12.10 -17.12 -18.94
C ASP A 192 12.51 -16.64 -17.53
N VAL A 193 12.59 -15.32 -17.34
CA VAL A 193 12.85 -14.70 -16.04
C VAL A 193 11.65 -14.87 -15.11
N ALA A 194 10.44 -14.68 -15.64
CA ALA A 194 9.20 -14.78 -14.87
C ALA A 194 9.01 -16.17 -14.28
N GLU A 195 9.27 -17.23 -15.05
CA GLU A 195 9.16 -18.62 -14.57
C GLU A 195 10.10 -18.91 -13.39
N GLN A 196 11.36 -18.47 -13.49
CA GLN A 196 12.35 -18.63 -12.42
C GLN A 196 11.95 -17.84 -11.17
N ILE A 197 11.49 -16.60 -11.36
CA ILE A 197 11.03 -15.74 -10.26
C ILE A 197 9.80 -16.34 -9.58
N PHE A 198 8.81 -16.82 -10.33
CA PHE A 198 7.60 -17.42 -9.75
C PHE A 198 7.90 -18.72 -9.01
N THR A 199 8.88 -19.51 -9.47
CA THR A 199 9.39 -20.66 -8.73
C THR A 199 9.94 -20.28 -7.35
N ILE A 200 10.53 -19.10 -7.23
CA ILE A 200 11.02 -18.57 -5.96
C ILE A 200 9.85 -18.02 -5.12
N THR A 201 9.01 -17.15 -5.69
CA THR A 201 7.96 -16.43 -4.93
C THR A 201 6.85 -17.35 -4.42
N LYS A 202 6.62 -18.51 -5.07
CA LYS A 202 5.71 -19.56 -4.57
C LYS A 202 6.06 -20.05 -3.17
N LYS A 203 7.33 -19.93 -2.76
CA LYS A 203 7.82 -20.38 -1.46
C LYS A 203 7.75 -19.29 -0.39
N TYR A 204 7.16 -18.14 -0.67
CA TYR A 204 7.03 -17.05 0.29
C TYR A 204 5.57 -16.74 0.56
N VAL A 205 5.21 -16.73 1.85
CA VAL A 205 4.02 -16.03 2.31
C VAL A 205 4.33 -14.55 2.28
N ARG A 206 3.63 -13.81 1.42
CA ARG A 206 3.65 -12.35 1.42
C ARG A 206 2.68 -11.88 2.48
N PHE A 207 3.20 -11.35 3.57
CA PHE A 207 2.41 -10.70 4.61
C PHE A 207 2.55 -9.19 4.41
N GLU A 208 1.49 -8.54 3.96
CA GLU A 208 1.46 -7.11 3.67
C GLU A 208 0.69 -6.38 4.76
N VAL A 209 1.29 -5.33 5.33
CA VAL A 209 0.66 -4.43 6.29
C VAL A 209 0.47 -3.07 5.61
N GLN A 210 -0.79 -2.75 5.31
CA GLN A 210 -1.17 -1.50 4.64
C GLN A 210 -1.46 -0.43 5.68
N LEU A 211 -0.52 0.49 5.88
CA LEU A 211 -0.66 1.62 6.80
C LEU A 211 -1.40 2.76 6.11
N LYS A 212 -2.45 3.26 6.78
CA LYS A 212 -3.28 4.38 6.29
C LYS A 212 -2.87 5.68 6.97
N LYS A 213 -3.36 6.80 6.44
CA LYS A 213 -3.09 8.16 6.94
C LYS A 213 -3.35 8.31 8.44
N SER A 214 -4.42 7.70 8.93
CA SER A 214 -4.81 7.64 10.35
C SER A 214 -3.77 6.96 11.25
N TRP A 215 -3.03 5.97 10.73
CA TRP A 215 -1.93 5.35 11.48
C TRP A 215 -0.78 6.33 11.65
N PHE A 216 -0.36 7.00 10.56
CA PHE A 216 0.69 8.02 10.62
C PHE A 216 0.31 9.19 11.54
N THR A 217 -0.91 9.70 11.46
CA THR A 217 -1.40 10.75 12.36
C THR A 217 -1.32 10.31 13.83
N ALA A 218 -1.70 9.08 14.14
CA ALA A 218 -1.64 8.57 15.51
C ALA A 218 -0.20 8.34 15.99
N ALA A 219 0.66 7.77 15.13
CA ALA A 219 2.07 7.56 15.44
C ALA A 219 2.79 8.89 15.70
N ASP A 220 2.55 9.90 14.85
CA ASP A 220 3.11 11.25 15.02
C ASP A 220 2.65 11.92 16.32
N ALA A 221 1.38 11.75 16.71
CA ALA A 221 0.85 12.31 17.96
C ALA A 221 1.48 11.64 19.20
N ASN A 222 1.67 10.33 19.17
CA ASN A 222 2.21 9.57 20.31
C ASN A 222 3.73 9.77 20.50
N TRP A 223 4.47 10.06 19.43
CA TRP A 223 5.93 10.19 19.50
C TRP A 223 6.41 11.63 19.81
N GLY A 224 5.49 12.60 19.77
CA GLY A 224 5.76 14.03 19.92
C GLY A 224 5.89 14.60 21.33
N ALA A 225 5.80 13.83 22.42
CA ALA A 225 5.60 14.40 23.77
C ALA A 225 6.66 14.01 24.82
N ASP A 226 7.91 14.44 24.62
CA ASP A 226 8.90 14.54 25.70
C ASP A 226 9.54 15.91 25.54
N GLU A 227 9.21 16.80 26.47
CA GLU A 227 9.77 18.14 26.55
C GLU A 227 11.31 18.05 26.61
N GLY A 228 11.99 18.77 25.71
CA GLY A 228 13.45 18.91 25.74
C GLY A 228 14.26 17.92 24.89
N SER A 229 13.63 17.03 24.11
CA SER A 229 14.34 16.32 23.04
C SER A 229 14.21 17.07 21.71
N ASP A 230 15.29 17.09 20.93
CA ASP A 230 15.36 17.68 19.58
C ASP A 230 14.46 16.84 18.62
N LYS A 231 13.13 16.95 18.76
CA LYS A 231 12.13 16.08 18.11
C LYS A 231 11.89 16.48 16.65
N SER A 232 12.75 16.01 15.76
CA SER A 232 12.61 16.19 14.30
C SER A 232 11.91 15.05 13.54
N SER A 233 11.66 13.87 14.12
CA SER A 233 11.21 12.72 13.32
C SER A 233 9.73 12.42 13.45
N SER A 234 8.93 12.96 12.53
CA SER A 234 7.58 12.47 12.25
C SER A 234 7.66 11.13 11.49
N TRP A 235 6.88 10.12 11.86
CA TRP A 235 6.74 8.86 11.12
C TRP A 235 6.23 9.08 9.70
N SER A 236 5.48 10.16 9.47
CA SER A 236 5.05 10.55 8.12
C SER A 236 6.17 11.18 7.28
N SER A 237 7.32 11.51 7.87
CA SER A 237 8.50 12.01 7.17
C SER A 237 9.31 10.84 6.56
N PRO A 238 9.69 10.90 5.27
CA PRO A 238 10.57 9.90 4.67
C PRO A 238 11.90 9.73 5.41
N PHE A 239 12.42 10.77 6.06
CA PHE A 239 13.70 10.73 6.75
C PHE A 239 13.72 9.79 7.97
N SER A 240 12.57 9.59 8.62
CA SER A 240 12.45 8.66 9.76
C SER A 240 12.70 7.22 9.34
N TRP A 241 12.41 6.89 8.08
CA TRP A 241 12.56 5.55 7.51
C TRP A 241 13.98 5.26 6.97
N LYS A 242 14.96 6.12 7.23
CA LYS A 242 16.31 5.99 6.68
C LYS A 242 17.20 5.14 7.59
N GLY A 243 17.95 4.20 7.00
CA GLY A 243 19.00 3.46 7.70
C GLY A 243 18.47 2.58 8.83
N LYS A 244 19.20 2.52 9.95
CA LYS A 244 18.84 1.68 11.11
C LYS A 244 17.52 2.09 11.76
N ALA A 245 17.21 3.38 11.79
CA ALA A 245 15.94 3.87 12.33
C ALA A 245 14.74 3.30 11.54
N GLY A 246 14.83 3.32 10.21
CA GLY A 246 13.79 2.71 9.36
C GLY A 246 13.62 1.21 9.58
N GLN A 247 14.71 0.49 9.87
CA GLN A 247 14.62 -0.94 10.18
C GLN A 247 13.79 -1.19 11.45
N ALA A 248 14.04 -0.43 12.53
CA ALA A 248 13.27 -0.53 13.76
C ALA A 248 11.78 -0.22 13.53
N MET A 249 11.46 0.74 12.63
CA MET A 249 10.07 1.03 12.27
C MET A 249 9.40 -0.13 11.53
N TYR A 250 10.10 -0.83 10.63
CA TYR A 250 9.55 -2.04 9.99
C TYR A 250 9.25 -3.13 11.02
N GLU A 251 10.18 -3.37 11.95
CA GLU A 251 10.01 -4.35 13.03
C GLU A 251 8.82 -3.97 13.94
N GLN A 252 8.70 -2.70 14.32
CA GLN A 252 7.57 -2.22 15.13
C GLN A 252 6.23 -2.41 14.41
N VAL A 253 6.13 -2.04 13.12
CA VAL A 253 4.88 -2.23 12.37
C VAL A 253 4.52 -3.71 12.25
N PHE A 254 5.51 -4.57 12.05
CA PHE A 254 5.27 -6.01 12.01
C PHE A 254 4.77 -6.53 13.37
N GLU A 255 5.36 -6.05 14.46
CA GLU A 255 4.98 -6.45 15.81
C GLU A 255 3.58 -5.94 16.19
N GLU A 256 3.21 -4.72 15.80
CA GLU A 256 1.83 -4.23 15.94
C GLU A 256 0.83 -5.13 15.20
N ALA A 257 1.19 -5.63 14.01
CA ALA A 257 0.36 -6.59 13.28
C ALA A 257 0.27 -7.95 13.99
N ARG A 258 1.37 -8.43 14.60
CA ARG A 258 1.38 -9.65 15.43
C ARG A 258 0.54 -9.48 16.69
N GLU A 259 0.59 -8.32 17.34
CA GLU A 259 -0.20 -7.97 18.51
C GLU A 259 -1.69 -7.92 18.17
N LEU A 260 -2.06 -7.36 17.03
CA LEU A 260 -3.46 -7.42 16.54
C LEU A 260 -3.93 -8.86 16.38
N LEU A 261 -3.07 -9.75 15.85
CA LEU A 261 -3.32 -11.19 15.80
C LEU A 261 -3.14 -11.89 17.14
N ARG A 262 -2.85 -11.16 18.22
CA ARG A 262 -2.66 -11.64 19.60
C ARG A 262 -1.66 -12.79 19.68
N LEU A 263 -0.61 -12.75 18.87
CA LEU A 263 0.40 -13.80 18.80
C LEU A 263 1.34 -13.83 20.01
N ASN A 264 1.32 -12.76 20.81
CA ASN A 264 2.04 -12.67 22.08
C ASN A 264 1.22 -13.23 23.25
N GLU A 265 -0.07 -13.51 23.03
CA GLU A 265 -0.92 -14.14 24.02
C GLU A 265 -0.88 -15.66 23.87
N LYS A 266 -0.67 -16.36 24.98
CA LYS A 266 -0.83 -17.81 25.06
C LYS A 266 -2.28 -18.10 25.39
N PHE A 267 -2.99 -18.75 24.47
CA PHE A 267 -4.35 -19.25 24.71
C PHE A 267 -4.31 -20.72 25.09
N ASN A 268 -5.16 -21.11 26.04
CA ASN A 268 -5.35 -22.52 26.35
C ASN A 268 -6.23 -23.18 25.28
N GLN A 269 -5.65 -24.15 24.57
CA GLN A 269 -6.36 -24.96 23.57
C GLN A 269 -6.93 -26.27 24.15
N ARG A 270 -6.66 -26.52 25.43
CA ARG A 270 -7.16 -27.69 26.17
C ARG A 270 -7.95 -27.20 27.37
N ARG A 271 -8.97 -27.97 27.76
CA ARG A 271 -9.71 -27.70 28.98
C ARG A 271 -8.75 -27.81 30.17
N HIS A 272 -8.95 -26.97 31.17
CA HIS A 272 -8.20 -27.08 32.41
C HIS A 272 -8.53 -28.40 33.10
N ARG A 273 -7.54 -28.92 33.84
CA ARG A 273 -7.72 -30.10 34.68
C ARG A 273 -8.58 -29.76 35.90
N GLN A 274 -9.18 -30.78 36.50
CA GLN A 274 -10.14 -30.61 37.61
C GLN A 274 -9.51 -29.96 38.86
N ASP A 275 -8.25 -30.29 39.16
CA ASP A 275 -7.46 -29.67 40.24
C ASP A 275 -7.29 -28.16 40.04
N PHE A 276 -6.96 -27.72 38.82
CA PHE A 276 -6.91 -26.30 38.49
C PHE A 276 -8.30 -25.65 38.62
N MET A 277 -9.34 -26.29 38.08
CA MET A 277 -10.72 -25.77 38.16
C MET A 277 -11.20 -25.60 39.61
N GLN A 278 -10.77 -26.46 40.54
CA GLN A 278 -11.08 -26.35 41.97
C GLN A 278 -10.38 -25.16 42.65
N SER A 279 -9.28 -24.65 42.09
CA SER A 279 -8.58 -23.46 42.61
C SER A 279 -9.24 -22.13 42.22
N LEU A 280 -10.18 -22.16 41.27
CA LEU A 280 -10.91 -20.98 40.81
C LEU A 280 -12.09 -20.65 41.72
N SER A 281 -12.57 -19.39 41.66
CA SER A 281 -13.84 -19.02 42.27
C SER A 281 -15.00 -19.81 41.63
N ASP A 282 -16.07 -20.05 42.40
CA ASP A 282 -17.23 -20.83 41.91
C ASP A 282 -17.81 -20.24 40.61
N GLU A 283 -17.87 -18.91 40.52
CA GLU A 283 -18.33 -18.19 39.33
C GLU A 283 -17.40 -18.40 38.12
N HIS A 284 -16.08 -18.29 38.30
CA HIS A 284 -15.15 -18.53 37.19
C HIS A 284 -15.20 -19.98 36.72
N ARG A 285 -15.32 -20.93 37.66
CA ARG A 285 -15.44 -22.35 37.36
C ARG A 285 -16.71 -22.64 36.56
N GLU A 286 -17.86 -22.17 37.01
CA GLU A 286 -19.15 -22.39 36.35
C GLU A 286 -19.19 -21.75 34.95
N ILE A 287 -18.69 -20.52 34.81
CA ILE A 287 -18.56 -19.83 33.51
C ILE A 287 -17.71 -20.66 32.55
N LEU A 288 -16.53 -21.13 33.00
CA LEU A 288 -15.64 -21.92 32.15
C LEU A 288 -16.25 -23.28 31.76
N GLU A 289 -16.92 -23.97 32.69
CA GLU A 289 -17.59 -25.23 32.39
C GLU A 289 -18.69 -25.08 31.33
N GLN A 290 -19.51 -24.04 31.43
CA GLN A 290 -20.54 -23.73 30.43
C GLN A 290 -19.91 -23.32 29.10
N HIS A 291 -18.89 -22.47 29.14
CA HIS A 291 -18.16 -22.05 27.95
C HIS A 291 -17.54 -23.24 27.19
N TYR A 292 -16.96 -24.20 27.91
CA TYR A 292 -16.41 -25.43 27.34
C TYR A 292 -17.45 -26.37 26.72
N ARG A 293 -18.73 -26.21 27.08
CA ARG A 293 -19.87 -26.90 26.46
C ARG A 293 -20.42 -26.16 25.23
N GLY A 294 -19.88 -24.98 24.92
CA GLY A 294 -20.27 -24.17 23.76
C GLY A 294 -21.28 -23.06 24.06
N THR A 295 -21.55 -22.77 25.34
CA THR A 295 -22.48 -21.69 25.72
C THR A 295 -21.95 -20.32 25.24
N PRO A 296 -22.75 -19.54 24.46
CA PRO A 296 -22.36 -18.21 24.00
C PRO A 296 -22.12 -17.23 25.15
N PHE A 297 -21.27 -16.21 24.93
CA PHE A 297 -20.91 -15.23 25.95
C PHE A 297 -22.12 -14.61 26.66
N ASP A 298 -23.16 -14.25 25.90
CA ASP A 298 -24.33 -13.53 26.43
C ASP A 298 -25.16 -14.40 27.39
N ASP A 299 -25.07 -15.73 27.25
CA ASP A 299 -25.80 -16.74 28.03
C ASP A 299 -24.96 -17.35 29.16
N LEU A 300 -23.72 -16.88 29.36
CA LEU A 300 -22.86 -17.37 30.44
C LEU A 300 -23.39 -16.92 31.81
N PRO A 301 -23.23 -17.74 32.87
CA PRO A 301 -23.80 -17.47 34.19
C PRO A 301 -23.00 -16.43 34.98
N PHE A 302 -22.97 -15.18 34.50
CA PHE A 302 -22.43 -14.07 35.26
C PHE A 302 -23.36 -13.73 36.43
N LYS A 303 -22.80 -13.37 37.59
CA LYS A 303 -23.61 -12.93 38.74
C LYS A 303 -24.33 -11.60 38.52
N SER A 304 -23.93 -10.84 37.50
CA SER A 304 -24.49 -9.53 37.18
C SER A 304 -24.58 -9.32 35.68
N GLU A 305 -25.66 -8.66 35.27
CA GLU A 305 -25.89 -8.17 33.91
C GLU A 305 -25.09 -6.89 33.59
N ASP A 306 -24.47 -6.25 34.59
CA ASP A 306 -23.68 -5.03 34.36
C ASP A 306 -22.53 -5.29 33.37
N PRO A 307 -22.47 -4.57 32.23
CA PRO A 307 -21.40 -4.74 31.24
C PRO A 307 -19.99 -4.51 31.80
N LYS A 308 -19.83 -3.61 32.78
CA LYS A 308 -18.51 -3.37 33.41
C LYS A 308 -18.08 -4.56 34.25
N TYR A 309 -19.01 -5.10 35.03
CA TYR A 309 -18.79 -6.34 35.79
C TYR A 309 -18.42 -7.51 34.87
N ARG A 310 -19.24 -7.80 33.85
CA ARG A 310 -18.99 -8.88 32.88
C ARG A 310 -17.61 -8.73 32.22
N SER A 311 -17.24 -7.51 31.82
CA SER A 311 -15.92 -7.21 31.25
C SER A 311 -14.77 -7.46 32.22
N LYS A 312 -14.94 -7.16 33.52
CA LYS A 312 -13.95 -7.42 34.56
C LYS A 312 -13.74 -8.92 34.78
N VAL A 313 -14.83 -9.68 34.93
CA VAL A 313 -14.77 -11.15 35.09
C VAL A 313 -14.14 -11.80 33.87
N LYS A 314 -14.56 -11.39 32.67
CA LYS A 314 -13.96 -11.84 31.40
C LYS A 314 -12.44 -11.62 31.40
N ARG A 315 -11.98 -10.41 31.73
CA ARG A 315 -10.55 -10.09 31.75
C ARG A 315 -9.79 -10.93 32.77
N ALA A 316 -10.37 -11.19 33.95
CA ALA A 316 -9.77 -12.05 34.95
C ALA A 316 -9.62 -13.49 34.44
N ILE A 317 -10.67 -14.06 33.83
CA ILE A 317 -10.62 -15.40 33.22
C ILE A 317 -9.59 -15.44 32.08
N GLN A 318 -9.55 -14.43 31.22
CA GLN A 318 -8.56 -14.36 30.14
C GLN A 318 -7.12 -14.32 30.68
N MET A 319 -6.84 -13.54 31.73
CA MET A 319 -5.49 -13.40 32.29
C MET A 319 -5.04 -14.63 33.08
N HIS A 320 -5.93 -15.24 33.88
CA HIS A 320 -5.57 -16.36 34.76
C HIS A 320 -5.72 -17.73 34.09
N CYS A 321 -6.71 -17.86 33.21
CA CYS A 321 -7.07 -19.13 32.58
C CYS A 321 -6.71 -19.16 31.09
N HIS A 322 -6.27 -18.05 30.49
CA HIS A 322 -5.92 -17.99 29.08
C HIS A 322 -7.09 -18.39 28.14
N VAL A 323 -8.32 -18.05 28.53
CA VAL A 323 -9.55 -18.29 27.77
C VAL A 323 -10.24 -16.96 27.46
N ASP A 324 -10.51 -16.70 26.18
CA ASP A 324 -11.30 -15.55 25.76
C ASP A 324 -12.75 -15.94 25.53
N LEU A 325 -13.62 -15.54 26.46
CA LEU A 325 -15.03 -15.90 26.43
C LEU A 325 -15.82 -15.29 25.24
N TYR A 326 -15.26 -14.32 24.49
CA TYR A 326 -15.92 -13.83 23.26
C TYR A 326 -15.67 -14.73 22.04
N MET A 327 -14.67 -15.60 22.10
CA MET A 327 -14.40 -16.60 21.08
C MET A 327 -15.09 -17.90 21.51
N SER A 328 -15.71 -18.66 20.60
CA SER A 328 -16.23 -19.97 21.00
C SER A 328 -15.09 -20.90 21.43
N TRP A 329 -15.37 -21.84 22.33
CA TRP A 329 -14.35 -22.79 22.78
C TRP A 329 -13.76 -23.59 21.60
N GLU A 330 -14.60 -24.05 20.67
CA GLU A 330 -14.18 -24.77 19.46
C GLU A 330 -13.20 -23.96 18.59
N GLU A 331 -13.47 -22.67 18.39
CA GLU A 331 -12.58 -21.76 17.67
C GLU A 331 -11.25 -21.59 18.41
N GLN A 332 -11.28 -21.42 19.75
CA GLN A 332 -10.04 -21.27 20.51
C GLN A 332 -9.19 -22.54 20.49
N GLN A 333 -9.82 -23.72 20.57
CA GLN A 333 -9.14 -25.01 20.50
C GLN A 333 -8.44 -25.24 19.15
N SER A 334 -9.09 -24.84 18.05
CA SER A 334 -8.60 -25.03 16.69
C SER A 334 -7.71 -23.88 16.18
N MET A 335 -7.59 -22.79 16.95
CA MET A 335 -6.88 -21.59 16.54
C MET A 335 -5.38 -21.87 16.30
N PRO A 336 -4.85 -21.59 15.09
CA PRO A 336 -3.43 -21.75 14.80
C PRO A 336 -2.54 -20.84 15.65
N THR A 337 -1.36 -21.31 16.08
CA THR A 337 -0.37 -20.53 16.85
C THR A 337 0.43 -19.56 16.00
N LEU A 338 0.59 -19.84 14.70
CA LEU A 338 1.39 -19.08 13.74
C LEU A 338 2.85 -18.86 14.18
N ASP A 339 3.48 -19.87 14.80
CA ASP A 339 4.88 -19.79 15.28
C ASP A 339 5.89 -19.47 14.16
N TRP A 340 5.51 -19.69 12.91
CA TRP A 340 6.29 -19.37 11.72
C TRP A 340 6.22 -17.89 11.29
N LEU A 341 5.29 -17.08 11.81
CA LEU A 341 5.07 -15.69 11.40
C LEU A 341 5.94 -14.71 12.19
N PHE A 342 7.26 -14.81 12.08
CA PHE A 342 8.21 -13.87 12.68
C PHE A 342 8.56 -12.74 11.70
N CYS A 343 9.10 -11.62 12.19
CA CYS A 343 9.55 -10.53 11.32
C CYS A 343 10.74 -11.04 10.51
N PRO A 344 10.63 -11.19 9.18
CA PRO A 344 11.74 -11.70 8.40
C PRO A 344 12.81 -10.62 8.24
N ASP A 345 14.06 -11.06 8.07
CA ASP A 345 15.12 -10.19 7.60
C ASP A 345 14.78 -9.57 6.24
N MET A 346 15.43 -8.45 5.90
CA MET A 346 15.36 -7.88 4.56
C MET A 346 15.72 -8.92 3.50
N PHE A 347 14.90 -8.98 2.44
CA PHE A 347 15.04 -9.97 1.39
C PHE A 347 16.42 -9.88 0.72
N LYS A 348 17.06 -11.03 0.55
CA LYS A 348 18.34 -11.16 -0.15
C LYS A 348 18.26 -12.29 -1.15
N LEU A 349 18.71 -12.02 -2.37
CA LEU A 349 18.92 -13.06 -3.36
C LEU A 349 20.05 -13.99 -2.92
N LYS A 350 19.90 -15.28 -3.21
CA LYS A 350 21.02 -16.22 -3.07
C LYS A 350 22.08 -15.89 -4.12
N LYS A 351 23.34 -16.26 -3.84
CA LYS A 351 24.44 -16.13 -4.83
C LYS A 351 24.09 -16.79 -6.17
N SER A 352 23.42 -17.94 -6.14
CA SER A 352 22.96 -18.68 -7.33
C SER A 352 21.81 -18.01 -8.10
N GLN A 353 21.24 -16.93 -7.58
CA GLN A 353 20.10 -16.19 -8.16
C GLN A 353 20.49 -14.77 -8.56
N LYS A 354 21.79 -14.46 -8.61
CA LYS A 354 22.30 -13.10 -8.86
C LYS A 354 21.87 -12.55 -10.22
N HIS A 355 21.66 -13.40 -11.21
CA HIS A 355 21.14 -13.00 -12.53
C HIS A 355 19.70 -12.44 -12.47
N LEU A 356 18.96 -12.69 -11.39
CA LEU A 356 17.61 -12.14 -11.17
C LEU A 356 17.63 -10.77 -10.46
N GLU A 357 18.80 -10.27 -10.05
CA GLU A 357 18.98 -8.98 -9.37
C GLU A 357 18.35 -7.79 -10.12
N PRO A 358 18.50 -7.66 -11.46
CA PRO A 358 17.88 -6.55 -12.21
C PRO A 358 16.35 -6.48 -12.12
N TYR A 359 15.71 -7.60 -11.75
CA TYR A 359 14.25 -7.78 -11.66
C TYR A 359 13.75 -7.82 -10.21
N SER A 360 14.64 -7.57 -9.25
CA SER A 360 14.35 -7.62 -7.82
C SER A 360 14.53 -6.24 -7.20
N PHE A 361 13.60 -5.82 -6.35
CA PHE A 361 13.66 -4.54 -5.65
C PHE A 361 14.50 -4.68 -4.38
N VAL A 362 15.82 -4.64 -4.57
CA VAL A 362 16.85 -4.83 -3.52
C VAL A 362 17.93 -3.75 -3.62
N ARG A 363 18.69 -3.49 -2.54
CA ARG A 363 19.62 -2.34 -2.42
C ARG A 363 20.51 -2.10 -3.64
N PRO A 364 21.18 -3.12 -4.23
CA PRO A 364 22.00 -2.90 -5.42
C PRO A 364 21.19 -2.31 -6.59
N THR A 365 20.07 -2.94 -6.93
CA THR A 365 19.18 -2.52 -8.02
C THR A 365 18.49 -1.19 -7.71
N ILE A 366 18.08 -0.96 -6.46
CA ILE A 366 17.52 0.32 -5.99
C ILE A 366 18.50 1.46 -6.28
N ARG A 367 19.78 1.30 -5.89
CA ARG A 367 20.82 2.32 -6.14
C ARG A 367 21.04 2.54 -7.62
N GLN A 368 21.17 1.47 -8.40
CA GLN A 368 21.36 1.57 -9.85
C GLN A 368 20.22 2.32 -10.53
N LYS A 369 18.97 1.98 -10.21
CA LYS A 369 17.78 2.61 -10.79
C LYS A 369 17.59 4.04 -10.31
N LEU A 370 18.03 4.38 -9.11
CA LEU A 370 18.03 5.75 -8.61
C LEU A 370 18.97 6.64 -9.43
N GLU A 371 20.19 6.17 -9.72
CA GLU A 371 21.11 6.89 -10.60
C GLU A 371 20.57 7.01 -12.02
N ALA A 372 19.96 5.96 -12.57
CA ALA A 372 19.29 6.02 -13.86
C ALA A 372 18.19 7.10 -13.90
N MET A 373 17.38 7.22 -12.84
CA MET A 373 16.36 8.28 -12.73
C MET A 373 16.98 9.67 -12.67
N LYS A 374 18.08 9.87 -11.94
CA LYS A 374 18.77 11.16 -11.92
C LYS A 374 19.26 11.57 -13.31
N VAL A 375 19.84 10.63 -14.07
CA VAL A 375 20.26 10.87 -15.46
C VAL A 375 19.07 11.25 -16.35
N LEU A 376 17.94 10.54 -16.24
CA LEU A 376 16.73 10.86 -16.98
C LEU A 376 16.21 12.27 -16.67
N LEU A 377 16.18 12.65 -15.39
CA LEU A 377 15.78 13.99 -14.96
C LEU A 377 16.71 15.08 -15.49
N LEU A 378 18.03 14.85 -15.42
CA LEU A 378 19.03 15.80 -15.93
C LEU A 378 18.90 16.00 -17.44
N ASN A 379 18.72 14.91 -18.20
CA ASN A 379 18.55 15.00 -19.65
C ASN A 379 17.27 15.76 -20.03
N LEU A 380 16.16 15.47 -19.34
CA LEU A 380 14.89 16.14 -19.60
C LEU A 380 14.93 17.63 -19.21
N ALA A 381 15.61 17.97 -18.11
CA ALA A 381 15.82 19.36 -17.71
C ALA A 381 16.68 20.14 -18.74
N LYS A 382 17.71 19.52 -19.30
CA LYS A 382 18.56 20.14 -20.35
C LYS A 382 17.79 20.43 -21.64
N GLN A 383 16.87 19.55 -22.03
CA GLN A 383 16.01 19.75 -23.20
C GLN A 383 15.06 20.95 -23.06
N GLN A 384 14.84 21.44 -21.84
CA GLN A 384 14.03 22.63 -21.54
C GLN A 384 14.86 23.90 -21.31
N GLY A 385 16.19 23.82 -21.43
CA GLY A 385 17.04 25.00 -21.36
C GLY A 385 16.66 26.02 -22.44
N PRO A 386 17.03 27.31 -22.27
CA PRO A 386 16.71 28.33 -23.26
C PRO A 386 17.21 27.86 -24.63
N LYS A 387 16.30 27.87 -25.62
CA LYS A 387 16.72 27.80 -27.03
C LYS A 387 17.80 28.85 -27.20
N SER A 388 19.01 28.43 -27.61
CA SER A 388 20.10 29.37 -27.84
C SER A 388 19.60 30.48 -28.76
N GLU A 389 19.96 31.73 -28.48
CA GLU A 389 19.59 32.92 -29.26
C GLU A 389 19.84 32.76 -30.78
N LEU A 390 20.72 31.82 -31.17
CA LEU A 390 20.96 31.38 -32.55
C LEU A 390 19.74 30.81 -33.31
N GLU A 391 18.70 30.30 -32.63
CA GLU A 391 17.46 29.86 -33.29
C GLU A 391 16.46 31.02 -33.48
N GLN A 392 16.53 32.08 -32.68
CA GLN A 392 15.66 33.27 -32.83
C GLN A 392 16.18 34.25 -33.90
N GLU A 393 17.46 34.19 -34.27
CA GLU A 393 18.00 34.95 -35.39
C GLU A 393 17.74 34.31 -36.75
N ARG A 394 17.55 32.98 -36.83
CA ARG A 394 17.20 32.31 -38.10
C ARG A 394 15.77 32.61 -38.57
N ASP A 395 14.82 32.76 -37.65
CA ASP A 395 13.44 33.11 -37.98
C ASP A 395 13.22 34.61 -38.27
N LYS A 396 14.28 35.44 -38.19
CA LYS A 396 14.21 36.89 -38.49
C LYS A 396 14.86 37.28 -39.83
N GLN A 397 15.38 36.34 -40.61
CA GLN A 397 15.90 36.60 -41.95
C GLN A 397 15.07 35.91 -43.03
N THR A 398 13.88 36.43 -43.30
CA THR A 398 13.25 36.32 -44.63
C THR A 398 12.86 37.72 -45.07
N PRO A 399 13.46 38.30 -46.13
CA PRO A 399 13.09 39.62 -46.62
C PRO A 399 11.79 39.56 -47.42
N GLU A 400 10.93 40.54 -47.16
CA GLU A 400 9.77 40.90 -47.97
C GLU A 400 10.20 41.43 -49.35
N HIS A 401 9.74 40.77 -50.42
CA HIS A 401 9.35 41.36 -51.70
C HIS A 401 8.25 40.42 -52.23
N GLY A 402 6.97 40.77 -52.36
CA GLY A 402 6.42 42.01 -52.86
C GLY A 402 6.26 41.88 -54.38
N GLU A 403 5.15 41.30 -54.87
CA GLU A 403 4.39 41.87 -55.98
C GLU A 403 3.04 41.16 -56.24
N ARG A 404 2.02 42.00 -56.39
CA ARG A 404 0.64 41.72 -56.78
C ARG A 404 0.57 41.27 -58.25
N PHE A 405 -0.28 40.30 -58.57
CA PHE A 405 -1.04 40.31 -59.82
C PHE A 405 -2.33 39.47 -59.69
N GLN A 406 -3.48 40.12 -59.86
CA GLN A 406 -4.76 39.58 -60.34
C GLN A 406 -5.03 40.29 -61.67
N PRO A 407 -5.63 39.65 -62.70
CA PRO A 407 -7.09 39.36 -62.78
C PRO A 407 -7.36 37.97 -63.42
N GLY A 408 -8.53 37.35 -63.50
CA GLY A 408 -9.95 37.69 -63.31
C GLY A 408 -10.77 36.89 -64.36
N ARG A 409 -11.95 36.36 -63.97
CA ARG A 409 -13.06 35.83 -64.81
C ARG A 409 -12.79 34.55 -65.62
N ASP A 410 -13.71 33.63 -65.91
CA ASP A 410 -15.13 33.40 -65.59
C ASP A 410 -15.44 31.94 -65.99
N GLU A 411 -16.55 31.41 -65.45
CA GLU A 411 -17.46 30.43 -66.06
C GLU A 411 -17.22 28.89 -66.00
N ASP A 412 -18.32 28.25 -65.58
CA ASP A 412 -18.89 26.93 -65.90
C ASP A 412 -18.37 25.64 -65.24
N GLY A 413 -19.29 25.04 -64.44
CA GLY A 413 -19.27 23.64 -63.99
C GLY A 413 -19.69 22.66 -65.10
N PRO A 414 -20.24 21.45 -64.80
CA PRO A 414 -20.60 20.86 -63.50
C PRO A 414 -20.14 19.38 -63.34
N SER A 415 -20.68 18.71 -62.30
CA SER A 415 -20.89 17.26 -62.17
C SER A 415 -19.78 16.39 -61.54
N GLY A 416 -20.14 15.68 -60.46
CA GLY A 416 -19.56 14.36 -60.14
C GLY A 416 -19.59 13.97 -58.67
N ASP A 417 -20.66 13.30 -58.23
CA ASP A 417 -20.73 12.48 -57.02
C ASP A 417 -19.58 11.44 -56.93
N LEU A 418 -19.20 11.04 -55.70
CA LEU A 418 -19.06 9.63 -55.24
C LEU A 418 -18.38 9.48 -53.85
N ILE A 419 -19.19 9.15 -52.84
CA ILE A 419 -19.12 7.98 -51.91
C ILE A 419 -17.77 7.50 -51.32
N GLY A 420 -17.79 7.29 -49.98
CA GLY A 420 -17.15 6.18 -49.24
C GLY A 420 -15.82 6.52 -48.55
N GLY A 421 -15.55 6.26 -47.27
CA GLY A 421 -16.10 5.30 -46.31
C GLY A 421 -15.04 4.26 -45.93
N ILE A 422 -14.28 4.50 -44.85
CA ILE A 422 -13.81 3.55 -43.81
C ILE A 422 -13.64 4.34 -42.51
#